data_AF-A8TRH1-F1
#
_entry.id   AF-A8TRH1-F1
#
_cell.length_a   1.000
_cell.length_b   1.000
_cell.length_c   1.000
_cell.angle_alpha   90.00
_cell.angle_beta   90.00
_cell.angle_gamma   90.00
#
_symmetry.space_group_name_H-M   'P 1'
#
loop_
_entity.id
_entity.type
_entity.pdbx_description
1 polymer ?
#
loop_
_entity_poly.entity_id
_entity_poly.type
_entity_poly.pdbx_seq_one_letter_code
_entity_poly.pdbx_strand_id
1 'polypeptide(L)'
;MDQAILSKSLPVFIILAIVFGLCSWLAGQAAARGWRSIKVALGYAVLIAMADRFLLFALRDASLLDPMGFAIALAMFLTVAALAFRWNEVDMMVSQYPWLYERTGSLSWRAVPGTDFGGASHAKTATD
;
A
#
# COMPACT_ATOMS: atom_id res chain seq x y z
N MET A 1 -30.56 23.96 12.34
CA MET A 1 -30.10 24.02 10.93
C MET A 1 -28.74 23.36 10.72
N ASP A 2 -28.07 22.84 11.77
CA ASP A 2 -26.71 22.25 11.64
C ASP A 2 -26.65 20.76 11.26
N GLN A 3 -27.73 20.00 11.49
CA GLN A 3 -27.78 18.56 11.20
C GLN A 3 -27.85 18.22 9.69
N ALA A 4 -28.35 19.16 8.87
CA ALA A 4 -28.52 18.95 7.42
C ALA A 4 -27.21 19.11 6.63
N ILE A 5 -26.29 19.95 7.13
CA ILE A 5 -24.97 20.16 6.48
C ILE A 5 -24.04 18.98 6.81
N LEU A 6 -24.11 18.45 8.03
CA LEU A 6 -23.32 17.29 8.43
C LEU A 6 -23.75 16.00 7.70
N SER A 7 -25.06 15.79 7.53
CA SER A 7 -25.56 14.59 6.83
C SER A 7 -25.29 14.58 5.32
N LYS A 8 -25.21 15.74 4.66
CA LYS A 8 -24.92 15.83 3.22
C LYS A 8 -23.43 15.72 2.87
N SER A 9 -22.55 16.16 3.79
CA SER A 9 -21.12 16.32 3.50
C SER A 9 -20.25 15.14 3.97
N LEU A 10 -20.71 14.35 4.94
CA LEU A 10 -20.08 13.10 5.37
C LEU A 10 -20.09 11.99 4.30
N PRO A 11 -21.20 11.70 3.61
CA PRO A 11 -21.26 10.63 2.62
C PRO A 11 -20.27 10.84 1.48
N VAL A 12 -20.18 12.08 0.99
CA VAL A 12 -19.25 12.45 -0.09
C VAL A 12 -17.81 12.22 0.33
N PHE A 13 -17.44 12.63 1.55
CA PHE A 13 -16.10 12.39 2.10
C PHE A 13 -15.78 10.90 2.23
N ILE A 14 -16.72 10.11 2.76
CA ILE A 14 -16.54 8.66 2.92
C ILE A 14 -16.40 7.97 1.55
N ILE A 15 -17.23 8.35 0.57
CA ILE A 15 -17.16 7.80 -0.79
C ILE A 15 -15.82 8.12 -1.45
N LEU A 16 -15.36 9.37 -1.38
CA LEU A 16 -14.06 9.79 -1.92
C LEU A 16 -12.92 9.01 -1.24
N ALA A 17 -12.92 8.94 0.09
CA ALA A 17 -11.90 8.21 0.85
C ALA A 17 -11.85 6.72 0.49
N ILE A 18 -13.02 6.07 0.29
CA ILE A 18 -13.08 4.68 -0.13
C ILE A 18 -12.57 4.52 -1.56
N VAL A 19 -13.03 5.35 -2.50
CA VAL A 19 -12.65 5.25 -3.92
C VAL A 19 -11.14 5.49 -4.10
N PHE A 20 -10.60 6.55 -3.50
CA PHE A 20 -9.17 6.83 -3.57
C PHE A 20 -8.33 5.85 -2.74
N GLY A 21 -8.89 5.32 -1.65
CA GLY A 21 -8.28 4.22 -0.89
C GLY A 21 -8.12 2.96 -1.74
N LEU A 22 -9.16 2.56 -2.45
CA LEU A 22 -9.12 1.45 -3.41
C LEU A 22 -8.17 1.73 -4.58
N CYS A 23 -8.15 2.97 -5.08
CA CYS A 23 -7.22 3.38 -6.13
C CYS A 23 -5.76 3.27 -5.65
N SER A 24 -5.47 3.67 -4.40
CA SER A 24 -4.14 3.53 -3.80
C SER A 24 -3.74 2.07 -3.64
N TRP A 25 -4.69 1.23 -3.23
CA TRP A 25 -4.49 -0.21 -3.15
C TRP A 25 -4.13 -0.81 -4.52
N LEU A 26 -4.91 -0.49 -5.56
CA LEU A 26 -4.66 -0.93 -6.93
C LEU A 26 -3.33 -0.41 -7.48
N ALA A 27 -2.96 0.83 -7.16
CA ALA A 27 -1.68 1.43 -7.54
C ALA A 27 -0.49 0.70 -6.90
N GLY A 28 -0.60 0.34 -5.61
CA GLY A 28 0.39 -0.47 -4.90
C GLY A 28 0.53 -1.87 -5.49
N GLN A 29 -0.60 -2.52 -5.80
CA GLN A 29 -0.62 -3.83 -6.46
C GLN A 29 0.01 -3.79 -7.86
N ALA A 30 -0.32 -2.78 -8.67
CA ALA A 30 0.21 -2.60 -10.02
C ALA A 30 1.72 -2.38 -10.03
N ALA A 31 2.24 -1.59 -9.06
CA ALA A 31 3.67 -1.39 -8.90
C ALA A 31 4.41 -2.69 -8.55
N ALA A 32 3.86 -3.48 -7.62
CA ALA A 32 4.42 -4.79 -7.26
C ALA A 32 4.40 -5.77 -8.43
N ARG A 33 3.29 -5.83 -9.19
CA ARG A 33 3.19 -6.69 -10.38
C ARG A 33 4.23 -6.36 -11.45
N GLY A 34 4.66 -5.11 -11.52
CA GLY A 34 5.68 -4.69 -12.47
C GLY A 34 7.12 -4.99 -12.05
N TRP A 35 7.36 -5.66 -10.91
CA TRP A 35 8.70 -5.76 -10.30
C TRP A 35 9.36 -4.38 -10.09
N ARG A 36 8.54 -3.31 -10.01
CA ARG A 36 9.02 -1.92 -9.92
C ARG A 36 9.37 -1.62 -8.47
N SER A 37 10.41 -0.79 -8.27
CA SER A 37 10.85 -0.34 -6.95
C SER A 37 9.69 0.29 -6.15
N ILE A 38 9.67 0.07 -4.84
CA ILE A 38 8.69 0.63 -3.90
C ILE A 38 8.51 2.16 -4.02
N LYS A 39 9.54 2.86 -4.51
CA LYS A 39 9.50 4.30 -4.80
C LYS A 39 8.41 4.68 -5.80
N VAL A 40 8.14 3.80 -6.78
CA VAL A 40 7.09 4.01 -7.78
C VAL A 40 5.70 3.91 -7.14
N ALA A 41 5.48 2.91 -6.27
CA ALA A 41 4.22 2.77 -5.53
C ALA A 41 3.97 4.00 -4.64
N LEU A 42 5.02 4.45 -3.95
CA LEU A 42 4.99 5.64 -3.11
C LEU A 42 4.66 6.91 -3.92
N GLY A 43 5.25 7.05 -5.10
CA GLY A 43 4.95 8.16 -6.02
C GLY A 43 3.49 8.18 -6.48
N TYR A 44 2.91 7.01 -6.79
CA TYR A 44 1.49 6.93 -7.13
C TYR A 44 0.58 7.28 -5.95
N ALA A 45 0.91 6.85 -4.73
CA ALA A 45 0.15 7.20 -3.53
C ALA A 45 0.16 8.72 -3.25
N VAL A 46 1.28 9.41 -3.51
CA VAL A 46 1.36 10.88 -3.41
C VAL A 46 0.42 11.55 -4.42
N LEU A 47 0.41 11.09 -5.68
CA LEU A 47 -0.48 11.63 -6.71
C LEU A 47 -1.95 11.41 -6.37
N ILE A 48 -2.29 10.26 -5.80
CA ILE A 48 -3.64 9.93 -5.33
C ILE A 48 -4.06 10.84 -4.17
N ALA A 49 -3.16 11.09 -3.20
CA ALA A 49 -3.43 12.03 -2.11
C ALA A 49 -3.68 13.46 -2.61
N MET A 50 -2.92 13.90 -3.63
CA MET A 50 -3.14 15.20 -4.27
C MET A 50 -4.48 15.24 -5.02
N ALA A 51 -4.85 14.17 -5.72
CA ALA A 51 -6.13 14.07 -6.44
C ALA A 51 -7.34 14.09 -5.49
N ASP A 52 -7.28 13.37 -4.37
CA ASP A 52 -8.31 13.40 -3.33
C ASP A 52 -8.49 14.82 -2.78
N ARG A 53 -7.39 15.52 -2.48
CA ARG A 53 -7.48 16.92 -2.01
C ARG A 53 -7.97 17.89 -3.05
N PHE A 54 -7.60 17.71 -4.31
CA PHE A 54 -8.14 18.50 -5.40
C PHE A 54 -9.66 18.32 -5.52
N LEU A 55 -10.17 17.08 -5.41
CA LEU A 55 -11.61 16.84 -5.43
C LEU A 55 -12.35 17.39 -4.22
N LEU A 56 -11.78 17.26 -3.01
CA LEU A 56 -12.37 17.83 -1.81
C LEU A 56 -12.44 19.36 -1.86
N PHE A 57 -11.44 20.01 -2.44
CA PHE A 57 -11.51 21.44 -2.71
C PHE A 57 -12.60 21.76 -3.75
N ALA A 58 -12.56 21.12 -4.92
CA ALA A 58 -13.47 21.42 -6.02
C ALA A 58 -14.95 21.15 -5.68
N LEU A 59 -15.23 20.15 -4.84
CA LEU A 59 -16.58 19.69 -4.55
C LEU A 59 -17.17 20.30 -3.27
N ARG A 60 -16.33 20.77 -2.34
CA ARG A 60 -16.76 21.30 -1.03
C ARG A 60 -16.25 22.71 -0.72
N ASP A 61 -15.54 23.35 -1.65
CA ASP A 61 -14.88 24.65 -1.42
C ASP A 61 -14.00 24.63 -0.15
N ALA A 62 -13.42 23.47 0.13
CA ALA A 62 -12.62 23.24 1.33
C ALA A 62 -11.24 23.90 1.18
N SER A 63 -10.78 24.64 2.20
CA SER A 63 -9.48 25.32 2.14
C SER A 63 -8.35 24.35 1.70
N LEU A 64 -7.70 24.65 0.57
CA LEU A 64 -6.64 23.79 0.00
C LEU A 64 -5.44 23.66 0.95
N LEU A 65 -5.25 24.66 1.81
CA LEU A 65 -4.10 24.84 2.68
C LEU A 65 -4.40 24.39 4.12
N ASP A 66 -5.10 23.26 4.30
CA ASP A 66 -5.03 22.52 5.56
C ASP A 66 -3.88 21.49 5.49
N PRO A 67 -2.66 21.86 5.93
CA PRO A 67 -1.50 20.98 5.85
C PRO A 67 -1.67 19.72 6.70
N MET A 68 -2.43 19.78 7.79
CA MET A 68 -2.60 18.64 8.69
C MET A 68 -3.51 17.59 8.06
N GLY A 69 -4.62 18.03 7.47
CA GLY A 69 -5.51 17.15 6.73
C GLY A 69 -4.84 16.54 5.48
N PHE A 70 -3.95 17.26 4.81
CA PHE A 70 -3.16 16.71 3.70
C PHE A 70 -2.17 15.65 4.18
N ALA A 71 -1.44 15.92 5.28
CA ALA A 71 -0.47 14.98 5.83
C ALA A 71 -1.13 13.66 6.27
N ILE A 72 -2.33 13.72 6.87
CA ILE A 72 -3.08 12.52 7.28
C ILE A 72 -3.52 11.71 6.06
N ALA A 73 -4.10 12.35 5.04
CA ALA A 73 -4.53 11.67 3.82
C ALA A 73 -3.34 11.03 3.09
N LEU A 74 -2.22 11.77 3.00
CA LEU A 74 -0.98 11.27 2.44
C LEU A 74 -0.48 10.04 3.21
N ALA A 75 -0.34 10.12 4.53
CA ALA A 75 0.09 8.99 5.36
C ALA A 75 -0.83 7.77 5.21
N MET A 76 -2.14 7.98 5.14
CA MET A 76 -3.12 6.92 4.92
C MET A 76 -2.89 6.24 3.57
N PHE A 77 -2.81 6.99 2.47
CA PHE A 77 -2.63 6.38 1.15
C PHE A 77 -1.25 5.73 0.99
N LEU A 78 -0.21 6.27 1.60
CA LEU A 78 1.14 5.68 1.60
C LEU A 78 1.15 4.33 2.33
N THR A 79 0.52 4.23 3.50
CA THR A 79 0.47 2.97 4.27
C THR A 79 -0.33 1.91 3.52
N VAL A 80 -1.45 2.29 2.91
CA VAL A 80 -2.28 1.40 2.07
C VAL A 80 -1.49 0.91 0.85
N ALA A 81 -0.82 1.79 0.11
CA ALA A 81 -0.01 1.41 -1.05
C ALA A 81 1.19 0.54 -0.67
N ALA A 82 1.86 0.83 0.44
CA ALA A 82 2.98 0.04 0.94
C ALA A 82 2.53 -1.36 1.37
N LEU A 83 1.39 -1.48 2.04
CA LEU A 83 0.84 -2.77 2.46
C LEU A 83 0.46 -3.63 1.24
N ALA A 84 -0.21 -3.03 0.25
CA ALA A 84 -0.53 -3.69 -1.01
C ALA A 84 0.72 -4.17 -1.75
N PHE A 85 1.78 -3.35 -1.76
CA PHE A 85 3.05 -3.69 -2.38
C PHE A 85 3.68 -4.94 -1.72
N ARG A 86 3.77 -4.96 -0.38
CA ARG A 86 4.36 -6.09 0.35
C ARG A 86 3.60 -7.39 0.18
N TRP A 87 2.27 -7.35 0.12
CA TRP A 87 1.46 -8.56 -0.10
C TRP A 87 1.68 -9.15 -1.50
N ASN A 88 1.69 -8.31 -2.53
CA ASN A 88 1.89 -8.79 -3.90
C ASN A 88 3.32 -9.28 -4.16
N GLU A 89 4.33 -8.68 -3.53
CA GLU A 89 5.73 -9.11 -3.70
C GLU A 89 5.94 -10.56 -3.22
N VAL A 90 5.32 -10.93 -2.09
CA VAL A 90 5.35 -12.30 -1.55
C VAL A 90 4.68 -13.28 -2.53
N ASP A 91 3.48 -12.93 -3.01
CA ASP A 91 2.72 -13.78 -3.91
C ASP A 91 3.43 -13.96 -5.26
N MET A 92 4.16 -12.94 -5.73
CA MET A 92 4.99 -13.05 -6.92
C MET A 92 6.20 -13.96 -6.71
N MET A 93 6.92 -13.83 -5.60
CA MET A 93 8.08 -14.68 -5.31
C MET A 93 7.67 -16.16 -5.23
N VAL A 94 6.56 -16.47 -4.58
CA VAL A 94 6.06 -17.85 -4.42
C VAL A 94 5.50 -18.41 -5.74
N SER A 95 4.79 -17.60 -6.53
CA SER A 95 4.18 -18.09 -7.78
C SER A 95 5.19 -18.26 -8.92
N GLN A 96 6.20 -17.39 -9.01
CA GLN A 96 7.22 -17.47 -10.06
C GLN A 96 8.35 -18.44 -9.73
N TYR A 97 8.72 -18.58 -8.45
CA TYR A 97 9.81 -19.45 -8.02
C TYR A 97 9.37 -20.51 -6.98
N PRO A 98 8.35 -21.34 -7.29
CA PRO A 98 7.82 -22.32 -6.36
C PRO A 98 8.84 -23.41 -5.96
N TRP A 99 9.88 -23.64 -6.78
CA TRP A 99 10.94 -24.59 -6.48
C TRP A 99 12.02 -24.03 -5.54
N LEU A 100 12.13 -22.71 -5.40
CA LEU A 100 13.18 -22.04 -4.62
C LEU A 100 12.63 -21.41 -3.34
N TYR A 101 11.37 -20.96 -3.34
CA TYR A 101 10.75 -20.26 -2.22
C TYR A 101 9.37 -20.84 -1.87
N GLU A 102 9.15 -21.04 -0.56
CA GLU A 102 7.89 -21.51 0.01
C GLU A 102 7.29 -20.43 0.92
N ARG A 103 5.96 -20.27 0.89
CA ARG A 103 5.25 -19.25 1.66
C ARG A 103 5.20 -19.66 3.13
N THR A 104 5.85 -18.91 4.02
CA THR A 104 5.84 -19.19 5.48
C THR A 104 4.76 -18.39 6.21
N GLY A 105 4.28 -17.29 5.61
CA GLY A 105 3.19 -16.47 6.14
C GLY A 105 2.59 -15.53 5.08
N SER A 106 1.61 -14.71 5.48
CA SER A 106 0.98 -13.71 4.59
C SER A 106 1.94 -12.61 4.11
N LEU A 107 3.08 -12.46 4.77
CA LEU A 107 4.09 -11.43 4.52
C LEU A 107 5.53 -11.97 4.42
N SER A 108 5.71 -13.29 4.49
CA SER A 108 7.03 -13.92 4.54
C SER A 108 7.13 -15.15 3.66
N TRP A 109 8.26 -15.28 2.99
CA TRP A 109 8.68 -16.46 2.24
C TRP A 109 9.99 -17.00 2.84
N ARG A 110 10.21 -18.30 2.70
CA ARG A 110 11.45 -18.98 3.11
C ARG A 110 12.01 -19.73 1.91
N ALA A 111 13.34 -19.80 1.81
CA ALA A 111 13.96 -20.66 0.81
C ALA A 111 13.65 -22.14 1.12
N VAL A 112 13.37 -22.93 0.09
CA VAL A 112 13.17 -24.37 0.21
C VAL A 112 14.50 -25.00 0.64
N PRO A 113 14.55 -25.79 1.73
CA PRO A 113 15.78 -26.46 2.16
C PRO A 113 16.34 -27.34 1.04
N GLY A 114 17.60 -27.12 0.63
CA GLY A 114 18.29 -27.93 -0.38
C GLY A 114 18.35 -27.34 -1.80
N THR A 115 17.94 -26.08 -2.00
CA THR A 115 18.15 -25.33 -3.26
C THR A 115 19.26 -24.28 -3.17
N ASP A 116 20.05 -24.32 -2.10
CA ASP A 116 21.26 -23.54 -1.87
C ASP A 116 22.45 -24.09 -2.68
N PHE A 117 22.49 -23.79 -3.99
CA PHE A 117 23.62 -24.13 -4.87
C PHE A 117 24.93 -23.37 -4.55
N GLY A 118 24.95 -22.60 -3.46
CA GLY A 118 26.13 -21.91 -2.92
C GLY A 118 26.11 -22.00 -1.40
N GLY A 119 26.96 -22.85 -0.85
CA GLY A 119 27.06 -23.09 0.59
C GLY A 119 27.45 -21.85 1.41
N ALA A 120 27.06 -21.92 2.68
CA ALA A 120 27.38 -21.05 3.82
C ALA A 120 26.58 -19.74 3.96
N SER A 121 25.66 -19.73 4.93
CA SER A 121 26.00 -19.13 6.23
C SER A 121 24.98 -19.45 7.33
N HIS A 122 25.49 -20.03 8.42
CA HIS A 122 24.89 -20.16 9.76
C HIS A 122 23.77 -21.20 10.01
N ALA A 123 24.18 -22.47 9.92
CA ALA A 123 23.90 -23.39 11.01
C ALA A 123 24.60 -22.91 12.30
N LYS A 124 23.93 -22.12 13.15
CA LYS A 124 24.24 -22.04 14.59
C LYS A 124 23.13 -21.33 15.38
N THR A 125 22.22 -22.11 15.96
CA THR A 125 21.65 -21.90 17.31
C THR A 125 20.91 -23.18 17.73
N ALA A 126 21.68 -24.23 18.00
CA ALA A 126 21.18 -25.41 18.71
C ALA A 126 22.38 -26.08 19.38
N THR A 127 22.73 -25.57 20.57
CA THR A 127 23.41 -26.22 21.71
C THR A 127 24.31 -25.17 22.39
N ASP A 128 23.84 -24.63 23.51
CA ASP A 128 24.51 -24.70 24.82
C ASP A 128 23.46 -24.34 25.90
#